data_AF-A0A7K4H112-F1
#
_entry.id   AF-A0A7K4H112-F1
#
_cell.length_a   1.000
_cell.length_b   1.000
_cell.length_c   1.000
_cell.angle_alpha   90.00
_cell.angle_beta   90.00
_cell.angle_gamma   90.00
#
_symmetry.space_group_name_H-M   'P 1'
#
loop_
_entity.id
_entity.type
_entity.pdbx_description
1 polymer ?
#
loop_
_entity_poly.entity_id
_entity_poly.type
_entity_poly.pdbx_seq_one_letter_code
_entity_poly.pdbx_strand_id
1 'polypeptide(L)'
;MSEDDKETQKSDIKENEKEESTEKESTEEKPKAKFTFKCTRCDACCAERGPIVITMWDLEMWARNGVVANFMPYFDIYQKPDGGIDLILKPLAPQPKEGEEEKSTKDPFGGVPIEELLDVKCPLYNKDDKKCLVYENRPLSCRTYPLEFDGKNFIVVDADCPGIGEEGMTKEDLKEMRETAKIMHYELTRMRIALPVLNQLISQKVMMDLMRQNMEAMSKMTDEDRAKLDEIFKKDREDQ
;
A
#
# COMPACT_ATOMS: atom_id res chain seq x y z
N MET A 1 -53.03 34.52 -46.93
CA MET A 1 -54.20 34.54 -46.01
C MET A 1 -53.84 33.65 -44.83
N SER A 2 -53.93 34.03 -43.57
CA SER A 2 -53.62 35.24 -42.82
C SER A 2 -53.35 34.76 -41.38
N GLU A 3 -52.71 35.62 -40.60
CA GLU A 3 -52.29 35.58 -39.20
C GLU A 3 -53.20 34.83 -38.19
N ASP A 4 -52.59 34.24 -37.15
CA ASP A 4 -52.83 34.61 -35.74
C ASP A 4 -51.92 33.83 -34.74
N ASP A 5 -51.07 34.60 -34.04
CA ASP A 5 -50.81 34.64 -32.58
C ASP A 5 -50.70 33.36 -31.71
N LYS A 6 -49.52 33.13 -31.09
CA LYS A 6 -49.14 33.58 -29.72
C LYS A 6 -47.87 32.91 -29.17
N GLU A 7 -46.95 33.74 -28.67
CA GLU A 7 -45.77 33.42 -27.85
C GLU A 7 -46.10 32.83 -26.47
N THR A 8 -45.09 32.24 -25.81
CA THR A 8 -44.62 32.27 -24.38
C THR A 8 -44.01 30.87 -24.10
N GLN A 9 -42.83 30.60 -23.50
CA GLN A 9 -42.18 31.14 -22.31
C GLN A 9 -40.66 30.90 -22.34
N LYS A 10 -39.93 31.91 -21.87
CA LYS A 10 -38.55 31.87 -21.38
C LYS A 10 -38.60 32.46 -19.97
N SER A 11 -38.11 31.75 -18.96
CA SER A 11 -38.00 32.29 -17.60
C SER A 11 -36.62 31.97 -17.04
N ASP A 12 -35.83 33.03 -16.91
CA ASP A 12 -34.62 33.13 -16.13
C ASP A 12 -34.93 32.96 -14.63
N ILE A 13 -34.12 32.17 -13.92
CA ILE A 13 -34.10 32.12 -12.45
C ILE A 13 -32.84 32.84 -11.98
N LYS A 14 -33.05 34.01 -11.36
CA LYS A 14 -32.09 34.72 -10.52
C LYS A 14 -32.10 34.09 -9.14
N GLU A 15 -30.95 33.65 -8.64
CA GLU A 15 -30.76 33.38 -7.20
C GLU A 15 -30.03 34.54 -6.54
N ASN A 16 -30.46 34.78 -5.30
CA ASN A 16 -30.42 36.04 -4.59
C ASN A 16 -29.30 36.00 -3.55
N GLU A 17 -28.38 36.96 -3.60
CA GLU A 17 -27.39 37.21 -2.55
C GLU A 17 -28.11 37.70 -1.28
N LYS A 18 -27.81 37.09 -0.14
CA LYS A 18 -28.13 37.62 1.19
C LYS A 18 -26.83 37.79 1.96
N GLU A 19 -26.49 39.06 2.16
CA GLU A 19 -25.55 39.53 3.17
C GLU A 19 -26.05 39.13 4.56
N GLU A 20 -25.19 38.54 5.37
CA GLU A 20 -25.34 38.55 6.82
C GLU A 20 -23.98 38.90 7.42
N SER A 21 -23.92 40.11 7.99
CA SER A 21 -22.78 40.66 8.70
C SER A 21 -22.68 40.00 10.07
N THR A 22 -21.52 39.44 10.40
CA THR A 22 -21.17 39.14 11.79
C THR A 22 -19.72 39.53 12.06
N GLU A 23 -19.53 40.08 13.25
CA GLU A 23 -18.44 40.94 13.66
C GLU A 23 -17.10 40.22 13.79
N LYS A 24 -16.04 41.03 13.64
CA LYS A 24 -14.63 40.69 13.70
C LYS A 24 -14.23 40.11 15.06
N GLU A 25 -13.55 38.97 15.03
CA GLU A 25 -12.52 38.65 16.00
C GLU A 25 -11.24 38.32 15.21
N SER A 26 -10.34 39.31 15.15
CA SER A 26 -9.09 39.23 14.41
C SER A 26 -8.05 38.50 15.25
N THR A 27 -7.99 37.17 15.15
CA THR A 27 -6.77 36.44 15.43
C THR A 27 -5.85 36.61 14.23
N GLU A 28 -4.71 37.29 14.42
CA GLU A 28 -3.62 37.33 13.44
C GLU A 28 -3.18 35.89 13.11
N GLU A 29 -3.73 35.33 12.04
CA GLU A 29 -3.19 34.12 11.44
C GLU A 29 -1.80 34.46 10.93
N LYS A 30 -0.77 33.95 11.61
CA LYS A 30 0.59 33.86 11.05
C LYS A 30 0.45 33.32 9.62
N PRO A 31 1.06 33.96 8.61
CA PRO A 31 0.92 33.51 7.23
C PRO A 31 1.35 32.05 7.14
N LYS A 32 0.38 31.16 6.87
CA LYS A 32 0.64 29.73 6.69
C LYS A 32 1.71 29.61 5.61
N ALA A 33 2.88 29.12 5.98
CA ALA A 33 3.99 28.94 5.05
C ALA A 33 3.48 28.16 3.84
N LYS A 34 3.67 28.70 2.64
CA LYS A 34 3.21 28.07 1.40
C LYS A 34 4.02 26.79 1.19
N PHE A 35 3.35 25.64 1.25
CA PHE A 35 3.99 24.36 0.93
C PHE A 35 4.46 24.34 -0.53
N THR A 36 5.74 24.04 -0.74
CA THR A 36 6.35 23.73 -2.04
C THR A 36 7.18 22.47 -1.92
N PHE A 37 7.21 21.68 -3.00
CA PHE A 37 8.00 20.46 -3.03
C PHE A 37 8.53 20.16 -4.43
N LYS A 38 9.78 19.72 -4.50
CA LYS A 38 10.37 19.14 -5.70
C LYS A 38 11.29 18.00 -5.29
N CYS A 39 11.01 16.78 -5.75
CA CYS A 39 11.87 15.63 -5.47
C CYS A 39 13.27 15.88 -6.06
N THR A 40 14.27 15.98 -5.18
CA THR A 40 15.68 16.20 -5.54
C THR A 40 16.43 14.90 -5.84
N ARG A 41 15.75 13.74 -5.77
CA ARG A 41 16.34 12.41 -5.85
C ARG A 41 17.46 12.22 -4.82
N CYS A 42 17.27 12.75 -3.63
CA CYS A 42 18.20 12.66 -2.50
C CYS A 42 18.39 11.25 -1.93
N ASP A 43 17.69 10.25 -2.46
CA ASP A 43 17.66 8.84 -2.05
C ASP A 43 17.22 8.51 -0.61
N ALA A 44 17.16 9.48 0.30
CA ALA A 44 16.77 9.29 1.70
C ALA A 44 15.45 8.50 1.87
N CYS A 45 14.38 8.92 1.19
CA CYS A 45 13.09 8.23 1.28
C CYS A 45 13.08 6.83 0.63
N CYS A 46 14.05 6.52 -0.24
CA CYS A 46 14.21 5.17 -0.79
C CYS A 46 15.08 4.30 0.13
N ALA A 47 16.03 4.90 0.83
CA ALA A 47 16.99 4.21 1.69
C ALA A 47 16.45 3.95 3.10
N GLU A 48 15.55 4.80 3.61
CA GLU A 48 15.17 4.84 5.03
C GLU A 48 13.68 4.59 5.26
N ARG A 49 12.82 4.71 4.24
CA ARG A 49 11.38 4.47 4.37
C ARG A 49 11.02 3.01 4.11
N GLY A 50 10.30 2.41 5.05
CA GLY A 50 9.70 1.08 4.91
C GLY A 50 8.73 0.79 6.06
N PRO A 51 7.78 -0.16 5.90
CA PRO A 51 7.46 -0.90 4.67
C PRO A 51 6.70 -0.03 3.64
N ILE A 52 6.88 -0.32 2.35
CA ILE A 52 6.20 0.42 1.27
C ILE A 52 4.84 -0.23 1.02
N VAL A 53 3.77 0.47 1.38
CA VAL A 53 2.39 0.03 1.13
C VAL A 53 2.04 0.11 -0.35
N ILE A 54 1.25 -0.86 -0.79
CA ILE A 54 0.76 -1.06 -2.15
C ILE A 54 -0.76 -1.03 -2.13
N THR A 55 -1.34 -0.48 -3.19
CA THR A 55 -2.78 -0.35 -3.41
C THR A 55 -3.24 -1.07 -4.67
N MET A 56 -4.56 -1.18 -4.87
CA MET A 56 -5.10 -1.74 -6.11
C MET A 56 -4.71 -0.90 -7.33
N TRP A 57 -4.61 0.43 -7.17
CA TRP A 57 -4.09 1.31 -8.21
C TRP A 57 -2.70 0.90 -8.69
N ASP A 58 -1.80 0.52 -7.77
CA ASP A 58 -0.45 0.09 -8.12
C ASP A 58 -0.46 -1.20 -8.93
N LEU A 59 -1.26 -2.17 -8.51
CA LEU A 59 -1.46 -3.43 -9.23
C LEU A 59 -2.02 -3.20 -10.63
N GLU A 60 -2.99 -2.30 -10.77
CA GLU A 60 -3.58 -1.93 -12.06
C GLU A 60 -2.55 -1.25 -12.97
N MET A 61 -1.81 -0.27 -12.44
CA MET A 61 -0.75 0.41 -13.18
C MET A 61 0.30 -0.60 -13.67
N TRP A 62 0.78 -1.48 -12.80
CA TRP A 62 1.77 -2.50 -13.16
C TRP A 62 1.22 -3.51 -14.18
N ALA A 63 -0.07 -3.85 -14.10
CA ALA A 63 -0.72 -4.74 -15.07
C ALA A 63 -0.79 -4.10 -16.45
N ARG A 64 -1.21 -2.83 -16.52
CA ARG A 64 -1.25 -2.05 -17.76
C ARG A 64 0.14 -1.90 -18.39
N ASN A 65 1.17 -1.79 -17.56
CA ASN A 65 2.55 -1.66 -18.00
C ASN A 65 3.25 -3.00 -18.27
N GLY A 66 2.57 -4.14 -18.02
CA GLY A 66 3.13 -5.48 -18.27
C GLY A 66 4.27 -5.87 -17.32
N VAL A 67 4.33 -5.29 -16.11
CA VAL A 67 5.46 -5.45 -15.18
C VAL A 67 5.10 -6.10 -13.84
N VAL A 68 3.83 -6.49 -13.61
CA VAL A 68 3.37 -7.08 -12.33
C VAL A 68 4.26 -8.23 -11.85
N ALA A 69 4.66 -9.12 -12.77
CA ALA A 69 5.48 -10.29 -12.45
C ALA A 69 6.80 -9.92 -11.76
N ASN A 70 7.36 -8.75 -12.05
CA ASN A 70 8.61 -8.27 -11.45
C ASN A 70 8.45 -7.91 -9.96
N PHE A 71 7.22 -7.64 -9.51
CA PHE A 71 6.92 -7.23 -8.14
C PHE A 71 6.45 -8.41 -7.26
N MET A 72 5.96 -9.49 -7.86
CA MET A 72 5.40 -10.64 -7.16
C MET A 72 6.29 -11.20 -6.03
N PRO A 73 7.63 -11.34 -6.20
CA PRO A 73 8.48 -11.86 -5.12
C PRO A 73 8.51 -10.99 -3.87
N TYR A 74 8.16 -9.72 -3.99
CA TYR A 74 8.20 -8.74 -2.92
C TYR A 74 6.85 -8.53 -2.25
N PHE A 75 5.76 -9.13 -2.74
CA PHE A 75 4.44 -8.93 -2.14
C PHE A 75 4.32 -9.69 -0.82
N ASP A 76 3.89 -8.98 0.22
CA ASP A 76 3.53 -9.59 1.49
C ASP A 76 2.31 -8.90 2.11
N ILE A 77 1.62 -9.61 2.99
CA ILE A 77 0.52 -9.09 3.78
C ILE A 77 1.06 -8.67 5.13
N TYR A 78 0.94 -7.38 5.44
CA TYR A 78 1.35 -6.82 6.70
C TYR A 78 0.17 -6.64 7.64
N GLN A 79 0.23 -7.29 8.81
CA GLN A 79 -0.72 -7.10 9.90
C GLN A 79 -0.23 -5.99 10.81
N LYS A 80 -0.97 -4.89 10.85
CA LYS A 80 -0.66 -3.75 11.70
C LYS A 80 -1.04 -4.03 13.16
N PRO A 81 -0.37 -3.37 14.14
CA PRO A 81 -0.72 -3.48 15.56
C PRO A 81 -2.17 -3.08 15.88
N ASP A 82 -2.79 -2.23 15.06
CA ASP A 82 -4.18 -1.80 15.18
C ASP A 82 -5.20 -2.82 14.62
N GLY A 83 -4.73 -4.00 14.19
CA GLY A 83 -5.54 -5.05 13.59
C GLY A 83 -5.85 -4.82 12.10
N GLY A 84 -5.39 -3.71 11.52
CA GLY A 84 -5.52 -3.46 10.08
C GLY A 84 -4.58 -4.35 9.27
N ILE A 85 -4.92 -4.56 7.99
CA ILE A 85 -4.11 -5.34 7.06
C ILE A 85 -3.76 -4.46 5.86
N ASP A 86 -2.47 -4.37 5.52
CA ASP A 86 -1.97 -3.67 4.34
C ASP A 86 -1.22 -4.64 3.42
N LEU A 87 -1.31 -4.45 2.10
CA LEU A 87 -0.43 -5.11 1.13
C LEU A 87 0.86 -4.29 1.04
N ILE A 88 2.03 -4.92 1.14
CA ILE A 88 3.31 -4.22 1.16
C ILE A 88 4.33 -4.82 0.18
N LEU A 89 5.37 -4.02 -0.13
CA LEU A 89 6.62 -4.52 -0.68
C LEU A 89 7.58 -4.85 0.46
N LYS A 90 7.90 -6.13 0.59
CA LYS A 90 8.87 -6.70 1.52
C LYS A 90 10.18 -7.05 0.80
N PRO A 91 11.32 -6.64 1.32
CA PRO A 91 12.64 -7.15 0.95
C PRO A 91 12.77 -8.66 1.03
N LEU A 92 13.40 -9.19 0.00
CA LEU A 92 13.78 -10.59 -0.04
C LEU A 92 14.81 -10.87 1.06
N ALA A 93 14.68 -12.02 1.71
CA ALA A 93 15.70 -12.48 2.64
C ALA A 93 17.07 -12.49 1.93
N PRO A 94 18.15 -12.06 2.62
CA PRO A 94 19.48 -12.16 2.06
C PRO A 94 19.75 -13.62 1.68
N GLN A 95 20.21 -13.84 0.45
CA GLN A 95 20.65 -15.15 0.01
C GLN A 95 21.80 -15.59 0.94
N PRO A 96 21.80 -16.85 1.43
CA PRO A 96 22.91 -17.34 2.23
C PRO A 96 24.21 -17.18 1.44
N LYS A 97 25.26 -16.67 2.10
CA LYS A 97 26.58 -16.54 1.48
C LYS A 97 27.12 -17.95 1.21
N GLU A 98 27.78 -18.13 0.06
CA GLU A 98 28.43 -19.40 -0.28
C GLU A 98 29.33 -19.87 0.88
N GLY A 99 28.96 -20.98 1.51
CA GLY A 99 29.71 -21.59 2.61
C GLY A 99 29.09 -21.46 4.01
N GLU A 100 27.98 -20.77 4.18
CA GLU A 100 27.19 -20.83 5.42
C GLU A 100 26.14 -21.95 5.31
N GLU A 101 26.23 -22.95 6.19
CA GLU A 101 25.20 -24.00 6.30
C GLU A 101 23.85 -23.34 6.60
N GLU A 102 22.89 -23.62 5.73
CA GLU A 102 21.48 -23.29 5.92
C GLU A 102 21.02 -23.92 7.23
N LYS A 103 21.01 -23.14 8.33
CA LYS A 103 20.23 -23.51 9.51
C LYS A 103 18.76 -23.34 9.13
N SER A 104 18.25 -24.32 8.40
CA SER A 104 16.87 -24.44 7.98
C SER A 104 15.99 -24.77 9.19
N THR A 105 15.62 -23.76 9.96
CA THR A 105 14.45 -23.80 10.84
C THR A 105 13.57 -22.56 10.73
N LYS A 106 13.77 -21.70 9.72
CA LYS A 106 12.80 -20.65 9.41
C LYS A 106 11.94 -21.13 8.24
N ASP A 107 10.70 -21.47 8.57
CA ASP A 107 9.61 -21.69 7.64
C ASP A 107 9.69 -20.68 6.47
N PRO A 108 9.74 -21.13 5.20
CA PRO A 108 9.71 -20.24 4.03
C PRO A 108 8.47 -19.33 3.96
N PHE A 109 7.41 -19.70 4.70
CA PHE A 109 6.19 -18.92 4.93
C PHE A 109 6.14 -18.26 6.31
N GLY A 110 7.20 -18.42 7.09
CA GLY A 110 7.36 -17.77 8.39
C GLY A 110 7.37 -16.26 8.21
N GLY A 111 6.43 -15.59 8.86
CA GLY A 111 6.41 -14.14 8.94
C GLY A 111 7.79 -13.65 9.42
N VAL A 112 8.37 -12.70 8.69
CA VAL A 112 9.55 -12.00 9.20
C VAL A 112 9.05 -11.13 10.35
N PRO A 113 9.64 -11.22 11.57
CA PRO A 113 9.24 -10.39 12.69
C PRO A 113 9.17 -8.92 12.26
N ILE A 114 8.12 -8.24 12.69
CA ILE A 114 7.86 -6.84 12.36
C ILE A 114 9.05 -5.94 12.69
N GLU A 115 9.80 -6.25 13.75
CA GLU A 115 11.01 -5.54 14.16
C GLU A 115 12.16 -5.70 13.16
N GLU A 116 12.28 -6.87 12.52
CA GLU A 116 13.22 -7.10 11.43
C GLU A 116 12.77 -6.36 10.16
N LEU A 117 11.46 -6.07 9.99
CA LEU A 117 10.91 -5.24 8.90
C LEU A 117 11.02 -3.72 9.14
N LEU A 118 11.39 -3.28 10.34
CA LEU A 118 11.58 -1.84 10.64
C LEU A 118 12.93 -1.30 10.14
N ASP A 119 13.95 -2.16 9.98
CA ASP A 119 15.26 -1.81 9.40
C ASP A 119 15.33 -2.00 7.87
N VAL A 120 14.20 -2.34 7.27
CA VAL A 120 14.09 -2.95 5.95
C VAL A 120 13.81 -1.89 4.89
N LYS A 121 14.90 -1.58 4.18
CA LYS A 121 15.01 -0.56 3.13
C LYS A 121 14.19 -0.96 1.90
N CYS A 122 13.73 0.01 1.10
CA CYS A 122 12.94 -0.25 -0.10
C CYS A 122 13.55 -1.37 -0.97
N PRO A 123 12.84 -2.47 -1.25
CA PRO A 123 13.38 -3.60 -2.02
C PRO A 123 13.76 -3.24 -3.45
N LEU A 124 13.24 -2.12 -3.95
CA LEU A 124 13.40 -1.67 -5.31
C LEU A 124 14.43 -0.53 -5.43
N TYR A 125 15.14 -0.23 -4.35
CA TYR A 125 16.24 0.73 -4.35
C TYR A 125 17.58 -0.01 -4.49
N ASN A 126 18.31 0.30 -5.56
CA ASN A 126 19.68 -0.16 -5.74
C ASN A 126 20.62 0.81 -5.00
N LYS A 127 21.29 0.30 -3.95
CA LYS A 127 22.18 1.06 -3.08
C LYS A 127 23.51 1.43 -3.76
N ASP A 128 24.02 0.56 -4.61
CA ASP A 128 25.31 0.74 -5.28
C ASP A 128 25.21 1.87 -6.31
N ASP A 129 24.15 1.83 -7.11
CA ASP A 129 23.86 2.81 -8.15
C ASP A 129 23.06 4.02 -7.63
N LYS A 130 22.66 4.01 -6.35
CA LYS A 130 21.78 4.99 -5.71
C LYS A 130 20.54 5.36 -6.53
N LYS A 131 19.86 4.34 -7.07
CA LYS A 131 18.72 4.54 -7.99
C LYS A 131 17.51 3.68 -7.63
N CYS A 132 16.32 4.24 -7.83
CA CYS A 132 15.08 3.48 -7.81
C CYS A 132 14.94 2.69 -9.11
N LEU A 133 14.84 1.36 -8.99
CA LEU A 133 14.70 0.45 -10.13
C LEU A 133 13.35 0.58 -10.83
N VAL A 134 12.36 1.18 -10.15
CA VAL A 134 10.99 1.32 -10.63
C VAL A 134 10.53 2.77 -10.66
N TYR A 135 11.42 3.74 -10.88
CA TYR A 135 11.09 5.16 -10.73
C TYR A 135 9.83 5.59 -11.50
N GLU A 136 9.65 5.09 -12.74
CA GLU A 136 8.46 5.36 -13.56
C GLU A 136 7.22 4.56 -13.13
N ASN A 137 7.44 3.40 -12.53
CA ASN A 137 6.42 2.47 -12.03
C ASN A 137 6.28 2.53 -10.50
N ARG A 138 6.66 3.65 -9.89
CA ARG A 138 6.67 3.78 -8.43
C ARG A 138 5.24 3.70 -7.86
N PRO A 139 5.04 3.04 -6.70
CA PRO A 139 3.74 2.97 -6.05
C PRO A 139 3.18 4.35 -5.70
N LEU A 140 1.85 4.47 -5.52
CA LEU A 140 1.19 5.69 -5.06
C LEU A 140 1.83 6.22 -3.78
N SER A 141 2.13 5.36 -2.81
CA SER A 141 2.79 5.73 -1.55
C SER A 141 4.11 6.49 -1.76
N CYS A 142 4.86 6.14 -2.81
CA CYS A 142 6.09 6.83 -3.21
C CYS A 142 5.82 8.09 -4.04
N ARG A 143 4.71 8.16 -4.78
CA ARG A 143 4.31 9.35 -5.56
C ARG A 143 3.77 10.47 -4.68
N THR A 144 3.11 10.13 -3.58
CA THR A 144 2.50 11.12 -2.69
C THR A 144 3.49 11.78 -1.75
N TYR A 145 4.60 11.09 -1.42
CA TYR A 145 5.58 11.60 -0.49
C TYR A 145 6.18 12.97 -0.93
N PRO A 146 6.37 13.92 0.01
CA PRO A 146 6.14 13.83 1.47
C PRO A 146 4.73 14.24 1.93
N LEU A 147 3.76 14.42 1.01
CA LEU A 147 2.41 14.89 1.32
C LEU A 147 1.42 13.72 1.43
N GLU A 148 0.81 13.56 2.59
CA GLU A 148 -0.27 12.59 2.83
C GLU A 148 -1.60 13.30 3.08
N PHE A 149 -2.69 12.53 2.98
CA PHE A 149 -4.04 12.99 3.29
C PHE A 149 -4.69 12.02 4.28
N ASP A 150 -5.15 12.52 5.41
CA ASP A 150 -5.74 11.72 6.49
C ASP A 150 -7.27 11.52 6.35
N GLY A 151 -7.85 12.03 5.25
CA GLY A 151 -9.30 12.07 5.01
C GLY A 151 -9.92 13.45 5.27
N LYS A 152 -9.20 14.35 5.96
CA LYS A 152 -9.64 15.71 6.29
C LYS A 152 -8.60 16.76 5.95
N ASN A 153 -7.35 16.51 6.36
CA ASN A 153 -6.23 17.42 6.27
C ASN A 153 -5.10 16.82 5.44
N PHE A 154 -4.30 17.71 4.84
CA PHE A 154 -3.02 17.34 4.27
C PHE A 154 -1.94 17.41 5.35
N ILE A 155 -1.07 16.41 5.39
CA ILE A 155 -0.01 16.27 6.38
C ILE A 155 1.32 16.08 5.66
N VAL A 156 2.35 16.79 6.10
CA VAL A 156 3.73 16.55 5.66
C VAL A 156 4.33 15.53 6.61
N VAL A 157 4.60 14.32 6.13
CA VAL A 157 5.09 13.21 6.97
C VAL A 157 6.59 13.25 7.22
N ASP A 158 7.31 14.05 6.45
CA ASP A 158 8.75 14.25 6.58
C ASP A 158 9.08 15.71 6.29
N ALA A 159 9.20 16.50 7.35
CA ALA A 159 9.49 17.93 7.25
C ALA A 159 10.96 18.22 6.89
N ASP A 160 11.86 17.25 7.11
CA ASP A 160 13.30 17.37 6.87
C ASP A 160 13.69 16.92 5.45
N CYS A 161 12.70 16.47 4.66
CA CYS A 161 12.89 16.11 3.26
C CYS A 161 13.55 17.28 2.49
N PRO A 162 14.73 17.08 1.87
CA PRO A 162 15.44 18.13 1.15
C PRO A 162 14.68 18.72 -0.04
N GLY A 163 13.61 18.06 -0.48
CA GLY A 163 12.75 18.57 -1.54
C GLY A 163 11.72 19.60 -1.08
N ILE A 164 11.51 19.77 0.24
CA ILE A 164 10.55 20.74 0.79
C ILE A 164 11.14 22.14 0.76
N GLY A 165 10.33 23.11 0.35
CA GLY A 165 10.77 24.50 0.24
C GLY A 165 11.54 24.80 -1.04
N GLU A 166 11.91 23.77 -1.81
CA GLU A 166 12.54 23.92 -3.13
C GLU A 166 11.62 24.69 -4.10
N GLU A 167 12.26 25.50 -4.94
CA GLU A 167 11.57 26.30 -5.94
C GLU A 167 11.14 25.46 -7.16
N GLY A 168 10.11 25.95 -7.86
CA GLY A 168 9.67 25.37 -9.14
C GLY A 168 8.37 24.57 -9.07
N MET A 169 7.72 24.45 -7.92
CA MET A 169 6.36 23.89 -7.83
C MET A 169 5.32 24.92 -8.31
N THR A 170 4.58 24.57 -9.35
CA THR A 170 3.44 25.34 -9.86
C THR A 170 2.17 25.10 -9.04
N LYS A 171 1.10 25.87 -9.30
CA LYS A 171 -0.21 25.61 -8.64
C LYS A 171 -0.82 24.30 -9.12
N GLU A 172 -0.57 23.97 -10.37
CA GLU A 172 -0.99 22.75 -11.04
C GLU A 172 -0.29 21.53 -10.42
N ASP A 173 1.03 21.60 -10.20
CA ASP A 173 1.78 20.54 -9.52
C ASP A 173 1.27 20.30 -8.10
N LEU A 174 1.00 21.38 -7.35
CA LEU A 174 0.44 21.27 -6.00
C LEU A 174 -0.95 20.63 -6.02
N LYS A 175 -1.78 20.96 -7.02
CA LYS A 175 -3.10 20.35 -7.20
C LYS A 175 -2.96 18.86 -7.50
N GLU A 176 -2.09 18.48 -8.44
CA GLU A 176 -1.84 17.07 -8.78
C GLU A 176 -1.33 16.27 -7.58
N MET A 177 -0.40 16.82 -6.81
CA MET A 177 0.12 16.18 -5.60
C MET A 177 -0.98 15.95 -4.56
N ARG A 178 -1.86 16.93 -4.36
CA ARG A 178 -3.02 16.81 -3.46
C ARG A 178 -4.02 15.77 -3.93
N GLU A 179 -4.33 15.73 -5.23
CA GLU A 179 -5.23 14.73 -5.79
C GLU A 179 -4.62 13.32 -5.66
N THR A 180 -3.32 13.17 -5.92
CA THR A 180 -2.61 11.90 -5.72
C THR A 180 -2.68 11.46 -4.25
N ALA A 181 -2.49 12.36 -3.29
CA ALA A 181 -2.60 12.06 -1.87
C ALA A 181 -4.02 11.62 -1.46
N LYS A 182 -5.06 12.24 -2.03
CA LYS A 182 -6.45 11.81 -1.82
C LYS A 182 -6.72 10.43 -2.42
N ILE A 183 -6.24 10.17 -3.64
CA ILE A 183 -6.38 8.86 -4.29
C ILE A 183 -5.72 7.79 -3.43
N MET A 184 -4.51 8.05 -2.93
CA MET A 184 -3.80 7.13 -2.03
C MET A 184 -4.60 6.82 -0.76
N HIS A 185 -5.16 7.85 -0.11
CA HIS A 185 -6.01 7.65 1.06
C HIS A 185 -7.24 6.78 0.76
N TYR A 186 -7.92 7.08 -0.35
CA TYR A 186 -9.10 6.33 -0.79
C TYR A 186 -8.76 4.86 -1.10
N GLU A 187 -7.69 4.63 -1.85
CA GLU A 187 -7.24 3.29 -2.25
C GLU A 187 -6.75 2.47 -1.05
N LEU A 188 -6.03 3.07 -0.10
CA LEU A 188 -5.70 2.40 1.16
C LEU A 188 -6.96 2.03 1.96
N THR A 189 -7.93 2.94 2.05
CA THR A 189 -9.19 2.67 2.75
C THR A 189 -9.92 1.50 2.10
N ARG A 190 -10.01 1.49 0.77
CA ARG A 190 -10.60 0.39 0.00
C ARG A 190 -9.87 -0.93 0.25
N MET A 191 -8.55 -0.93 0.22
CA MET A 191 -7.73 -2.13 0.47
C MET A 191 -7.92 -2.66 1.88
N ARG A 192 -7.91 -1.79 2.89
CA ARG A 192 -8.09 -2.17 4.31
C ARG A 192 -9.46 -2.78 4.60
N ILE A 193 -10.48 -2.40 3.82
CA ILE A 193 -11.81 -3.01 3.89
C ILE A 193 -11.83 -4.36 3.14
N ALA A 194 -11.27 -4.41 1.94
CA ALA A 194 -11.38 -5.57 1.06
C ALA A 194 -10.43 -6.73 1.44
N LEU A 195 -9.19 -6.43 1.82
CA LEU A 195 -8.15 -7.43 2.08
C LEU A 195 -8.53 -8.43 3.17
N PRO A 196 -9.07 -8.03 4.34
CA PRO A 196 -9.46 -9.00 5.37
C PRO A 196 -10.51 -9.99 4.85
N VAL A 197 -11.49 -9.50 4.08
CA VAL A 197 -12.55 -10.34 3.48
C VAL A 197 -11.96 -11.31 2.47
N LEU A 198 -11.11 -10.81 1.56
CA LEU A 198 -10.44 -11.64 0.55
C LEU A 198 -9.52 -12.68 1.20
N ASN A 199 -8.74 -12.27 2.20
CA ASN A 199 -7.83 -13.16 2.92
C ASN A 199 -8.60 -14.29 3.63
N GLN A 200 -9.75 -13.97 4.24
CA GLN A 200 -10.60 -14.97 4.88
C GLN A 200 -11.14 -15.99 3.86
N LEU A 201 -11.68 -15.52 2.72
CA LEU A 201 -12.23 -16.40 1.68
C LEU A 201 -11.15 -17.29 1.05
N ILE A 202 -9.98 -16.74 0.77
CA ILE A 202 -8.85 -17.48 0.20
C ILE A 202 -8.34 -18.51 1.21
N SER A 203 -8.12 -18.11 2.46
CA SER A 203 -7.62 -19.00 3.51
C SER A 203 -8.57 -20.17 3.77
N GLN A 204 -9.89 -19.90 3.81
CA GLN A 204 -10.91 -20.94 3.94
C GLN A 204 -10.84 -21.95 2.79
N LYS A 205 -10.74 -21.48 1.55
CA LYS A 205 -10.65 -22.36 0.38
C LYS A 205 -9.37 -23.19 0.40
N VAL A 206 -8.22 -22.56 0.67
CA VAL A 206 -6.92 -23.24 0.75
C VAL A 206 -6.93 -24.31 1.85
N MET A 207 -7.47 -24.00 3.03
CA MET A 207 -7.60 -24.96 4.12
C MET A 207 -8.50 -26.14 3.74
N MET A 208 -9.64 -25.89 3.08
CA MET A 208 -10.53 -26.95 2.61
C MET A 208 -9.88 -27.82 1.54
N ASP A 209 -9.18 -27.22 0.58
CA ASP A 209 -8.45 -27.95 -0.47
C ASP A 209 -7.33 -28.80 0.15
N LEU A 210 -6.61 -28.27 1.15
CA LEU A 210 -5.59 -29.01 1.91
C LEU A 210 -6.20 -30.17 2.69
N MET A 211 -7.32 -29.95 3.39
CA MET A 211 -8.06 -31.02 4.09
C MET A 211 -8.49 -32.12 3.14
N ARG A 212 -8.98 -31.76 1.94
CA ARG A 212 -9.37 -32.72 0.91
C ARG A 212 -8.19 -33.54 0.42
N GLN A 213 -7.08 -32.88 0.09
CA GLN A 213 -5.84 -33.54 -0.32
C GLN A 213 -5.31 -34.49 0.76
N ASN A 214 -5.34 -34.09 2.03
CA ASN A 214 -4.92 -34.94 3.15
C ASN A 214 -5.85 -36.16 3.32
N MET A 215 -7.17 -35.96 3.25
CA MET A 215 -8.13 -37.08 3.28
C MET A 215 -7.93 -38.05 2.11
N GLU A 216 -7.73 -37.53 0.89
CA GLU A 216 -7.45 -38.36 -0.29
C GLU A 216 -6.14 -39.15 -0.12
N ALA A 217 -5.08 -38.52 0.38
CA ALA A 217 -3.82 -39.20 0.68
C ALA A 217 -4.01 -40.31 1.73
N MET A 218 -4.69 -40.01 2.84
CA MET A 218 -4.98 -40.98 3.92
C MET A 218 -5.87 -42.15 3.48
N SER A 219 -6.73 -41.94 2.47
CA SER A 219 -7.57 -42.99 1.88
C SER A 219 -6.80 -43.93 0.95
N LYS A 220 -5.66 -43.50 0.42
CA LYS A 220 -4.79 -44.26 -0.48
C LYS A 220 -3.62 -44.93 0.23
N MET A 221 -3.40 -44.62 1.50
CA MET A 221 -2.38 -45.27 2.33
C MET A 221 -2.78 -46.70 2.66
N THR A 222 -1.80 -47.60 2.64
CA THR A 222 -1.98 -48.96 3.12
C THR A 222 -2.01 -48.99 4.66
N ASP A 223 -2.54 -50.06 5.24
CA ASP A 223 -2.57 -50.22 6.71
C ASP A 223 -1.16 -50.24 7.32
N GLU A 224 -0.14 -50.73 6.58
CA GLU A 224 1.26 -50.68 7.00
C GLU A 224 1.82 -49.26 7.03
N ASP A 225 1.48 -48.42 6.04
CA ASP A 225 1.94 -47.02 5.98
C ASP A 225 1.27 -46.17 7.07
N ARG A 226 0.00 -46.44 7.37
CA ARG A 226 -0.73 -45.81 8.47
C ARG A 226 -0.12 -46.18 9.84
N ALA A 227 0.23 -47.45 10.04
CA ALA A 227 0.87 -47.91 11.28
C ALA A 227 2.26 -47.28 11.50
N LYS A 228 3.05 -47.13 10.43
CA LYS A 228 4.36 -46.43 10.48
C LYS A 228 4.20 -44.95 10.83
N LEU A 229 3.20 -44.27 10.27
CA LEU A 229 2.89 -42.88 10.64
C LEU A 229 2.50 -42.76 12.11
N ASP A 230 1.65 -43.66 12.62
CA ASP A 230 1.24 -43.66 14.03
C ASP A 230 2.42 -43.92 14.99
N GLU A 231 3.39 -44.75 14.61
CA GLU A 231 4.64 -44.92 15.38
C GLU A 231 5.50 -43.66 15.39
N ILE A 232 5.62 -42.96 14.25
CA ILE A 232 6.38 -41.70 14.16
C ILE A 232 5.73 -40.62 15.05
N PHE A 233 4.40 -40.46 14.98
CA PHE A 233 3.67 -39.50 15.82
C PHE A 233 3.65 -39.83 17.32
N LYS A 234 3.91 -41.09 17.70
CA LYS A 234 4.09 -41.46 19.11
C LYS A 234 5.49 -41.10 19.60
N LYS A 235 6.52 -41.36 18.80
CA LYS A 235 7.91 -41.00 19.15
C LYS A 235 8.10 -39.49 19.29
N ASP A 236 7.57 -38.69 18.37
CA ASP A 236 7.65 -37.22 18.45
C ASP A 236 6.94 -36.63 19.70
N ARG A 237 5.96 -37.36 20.28
CA ARG A 237 5.27 -36.95 21.52
C ARG A 237 5.98 -37.43 22.79
N GLU A 238 6.91 -38.37 22.69
CA GLU A 238 7.74 -38.86 23.79
C GLU A 238 9.07 -38.07 23.88
N ASP A 239 9.48 -37.40 22.80
CA ASP A 239 10.69 -36.57 22.71
C ASP A 239 10.46 -35.06 22.99
N GLN A 240 9.26 -34.67 23.47
CA GLN A 240 8.94 -33.33 24.03
C GLN A 240 8.64 -33.41 25.52
#